data_AF-A0A4Y2WAM6-F1
#
_entry.id   AF-A0A4Y2WAM6-F1
#
_cell.length_a   1.000
_cell.length_b   1.000
_cell.length_c   1.000
_cell.angle_alpha   90.00
_cell.angle_beta   90.00
_cell.angle_gamma   90.00
#
_symmetry.space_group_name_H-M   'P 1'
#
loop_
_entity.id
_entity.type
_entity.pdbx_description
1 polymer ?
#
loop_
_entity_poly.entity_id
_entity_poly.type
_entity_poly.pdbx_seq_one_letter_code
_entity_poly.pdbx_strand_id
1 'polypeptide(L)'
;MKTIDIFLDGPGGSGKTFLYSALLSFIRGKGDIALPFATTGIAATLLKGGRTVHSGFKLPVPLLDTSVSSRRPTSPEADKLRQAVLIIIYEITMLTKDGLRCIDSLLRDLMNNDKPFGGKVIIIGGDFRQTLPGVPRGT
;
A
#
# COMPACT_ATOMS: atom_id res chain seq x y z
N MET A 1 -4.19 -19.73 -3.28
CA MET A 1 -3.54 -18.93 -2.21
C MET A 1 -4.64 -18.31 -1.36
N LYS A 2 -4.59 -18.46 -0.02
CA LYS A 2 -5.51 -17.74 0.88
C LYS A 2 -5.13 -16.25 0.84
N THR A 3 -6.12 -15.37 0.72
CA THR A 3 -5.94 -13.92 0.91
C THR A 3 -5.59 -13.70 2.39
N ILE A 4 -4.49 -13.03 2.65
CA ILE A 4 -4.00 -12.76 4.00
C ILE A 4 -3.72 -11.26 4.07
N ASP A 5 -4.59 -10.55 4.77
CA ASP A 5 -4.42 -9.14 5.09
C ASP A 5 -3.90 -9.07 6.52
N ILE A 6 -2.64 -8.65 6.69
CA ILE A 6 -1.99 -8.58 8.01
C ILE A 6 -1.77 -7.12 8.35
N PHE A 7 -2.22 -6.73 9.54
CA PHE A 7 -1.83 -5.47 10.15
C PHE A 7 -0.69 -5.71 11.14
N LEU A 8 0.45 -5.07 10.92
CA LEU A 8 1.61 -5.14 11.80
C LEU A 8 1.70 -3.84 12.63
N ASP A 9 1.22 -3.92 13.88
CA ASP A 9 1.42 -2.87 14.89
C ASP A 9 2.69 -3.11 15.70
N GLY A 10 3.26 -2.02 16.19
CA GLY A 10 4.31 -2.05 17.19
C GLY A 10 4.83 -0.65 17.47
N PRO A 11 5.41 -0.38 18.64
CA PRO A 11 5.99 0.92 18.96
C PRO A 11 7.21 1.23 18.07
N GLY A 12 7.58 2.51 17.97
CA GLY A 12 8.86 2.95 17.41
C GLY A 12 10.04 2.11 17.93
N GLY A 13 10.95 1.73 17.03
CA GLY A 13 12.11 0.89 17.38
C GLY A 13 11.87 -0.62 17.42
N SER A 14 10.64 -1.11 17.23
CA SER A 14 10.33 -2.55 17.28
C SER A 14 10.79 -3.39 16.06
N GLY A 15 11.53 -2.79 15.13
CA GLY A 15 12.05 -3.50 13.95
C GLY A 15 11.04 -3.75 12.81
N LYS A 16 9.86 -3.10 12.81
CA LYS A 16 8.85 -3.24 11.72
C LYS A 16 9.45 -3.00 10.33
N THR A 17 10.19 -1.90 10.17
CA THR A 17 10.86 -1.55 8.91
C THR A 17 11.88 -2.60 8.48
N PHE A 18 12.58 -3.20 9.45
CA PHE A 18 13.48 -4.32 9.18
C PHE A 18 12.71 -5.54 8.69
N LEU A 19 11.58 -5.88 9.33
CA LEU A 19 10.72 -6.98 8.89
C LEU A 19 10.18 -6.77 7.47
N TYR A 20 9.67 -5.58 7.14
CA TYR A 20 9.23 -5.26 5.77
C TYR A 20 10.38 -5.43 4.77
N SER A 21 11.57 -4.92 5.10
CA SER A 21 12.75 -5.04 4.25
C SER A 21 13.19 -6.49 4.05
N ALA A 22 13.13 -7.32 5.09
CA ALA A 22 13.43 -8.73 5.03
C ALA A 22 12.42 -9.48 4.13
N LEU A 23 11.12 -9.24 4.31
CA LEU A 23 10.06 -9.85 3.50
C LEU A 23 10.19 -9.46 2.02
N LEU A 24 10.40 -8.17 1.73
CA LEU A 24 10.62 -7.68 0.37
C LEU A 24 11.83 -8.36 -0.27
N SER A 25 12.94 -8.46 0.47
CA SER A 25 14.18 -9.06 -0.04
C SER A 25 14.03 -10.57 -0.26
N PHE A 26 13.35 -11.27 0.64
CA PHE A 26 13.10 -12.70 0.53
C PHE A 26 12.26 -13.05 -0.71
N ILE A 27 11.15 -12.33 -0.93
CA ILE A 27 10.27 -12.58 -2.09
C ILE A 27 10.99 -12.22 -3.39
N ARG A 28 11.65 -11.07 -3.45
CA ARG A 28 12.43 -10.66 -4.64
C ARG A 28 13.60 -11.62 -4.91
N GLY A 29 14.20 -12.18 -3.88
CA GLY A 29 15.24 -13.20 -3.99
C GLY A 29 14.77 -14.50 -4.64
N LYS A 30 13.45 -14.78 -4.63
CA LYS A 30 12.83 -15.90 -5.35
C LYS A 30 12.47 -15.57 -6.80
N GLY A 31 12.71 -14.33 -7.25
CA GLY A 31 12.30 -13.85 -8.58
C GLY A 31 10.87 -13.31 -8.64
N ASP A 32 10.13 -13.32 -7.52
CA ASP A 32 8.77 -12.81 -7.45
C ASP A 32 8.72 -11.29 -7.23
N ILE A 33 7.58 -10.68 -7.56
CA ILE A 33 7.39 -9.24 -7.43
C ILE A 33 6.79 -8.89 -6.06
N ALA A 34 7.55 -8.13 -5.27
CA ALA A 34 7.07 -7.50 -4.04
C ALA A 34 7.16 -5.96 -4.14
N LEU A 35 6.04 -5.29 -3.86
CA LEU A 35 5.88 -3.85 -4.03
C LEU A 35 5.73 -3.13 -2.69
N PRO A 36 6.71 -2.31 -2.28
CA PRO A 36 6.58 -1.44 -1.13
C PRO A 36 5.94 -0.10 -1.52
N PHE A 37 4.91 0.26 -0.79
CA PHE A 37 4.33 1.60 -0.79
C PHE A 37 4.35 2.20 0.60
N ALA A 38 4.30 3.53 0.66
CA ALA A 38 4.12 4.26 1.92
C ALA A 38 3.20 5.47 1.73
N THR A 39 2.63 5.99 2.80
CA THR A 39 1.76 7.19 2.73
C THR A 39 2.54 8.47 2.49
N THR A 40 3.76 8.58 3.05
CA THR A 40 4.65 9.75 2.87
C THR A 40 5.86 9.44 1.99
N GLY A 41 6.45 10.50 1.41
CA GLY A 41 7.68 10.39 0.64
C GLY A 41 8.87 9.89 1.45
N ILE A 42 9.02 10.38 2.69
CA ILE A 42 10.10 9.97 3.60
C ILE A 42 9.95 8.49 3.99
N ALA A 43 8.74 8.05 4.32
CA ALA A 43 8.51 6.64 4.63
C ALA A 43 8.78 5.72 3.42
N ALA A 44 8.51 6.21 2.20
CA ALA A 44 8.81 5.46 0.98
C ALA A 44 10.31 5.26 0.75
N THR A 45 11.17 6.25 1.09
CA THR A 45 12.62 6.12 0.89
C THR A 45 13.27 5.10 1.82
N LEU A 46 12.64 4.79 2.95
CA LEU A 46 13.09 3.74 3.88
C LEU A 46 12.94 2.33 3.33
N LEU A 47 12.09 2.13 2.31
CA LEU A 47 11.86 0.83 1.68
C LEU A 47 12.55 0.80 0.31
N LYS A 48 13.37 -0.23 0.05
CA LYS A 48 14.07 -0.35 -1.24
C LYS A 48 13.08 -0.46 -2.41
N GLY A 49 13.13 0.52 -3.32
CA GLY A 49 12.16 0.64 -4.43
C GLY A 49 10.78 1.12 -3.99
N GLY A 50 10.67 1.72 -2.80
CA GLY A 50 9.45 2.27 -2.24
C GLY A 50 8.93 3.47 -3.03
N ARG A 51 7.61 3.60 -3.06
CA ARG A 51 6.91 4.73 -3.66
C ARG A 51 5.76 5.16 -2.76
N THR A 52 5.32 6.41 -2.90
CA THR A 52 4.10 6.83 -2.20
C THR A 52 2.88 6.11 -2.74
N VAL A 53 1.85 5.87 -1.92
CA VAL A 53 0.57 5.29 -2.38
C VAL A 53 -0.06 6.15 -3.48
N HIS A 54 0.07 7.48 -3.42
CA HIS A 54 -0.41 8.37 -4.46
C HIS A 54 0.26 8.11 -5.81
N SER A 55 1.59 8.03 -5.87
CA SER A 55 2.31 7.77 -7.12
C SER A 55 2.19 6.31 -7.58
N GLY A 56 2.18 5.40 -6.60
CA GLY A 56 2.14 3.95 -6.78
C GLY A 56 0.79 3.42 -7.24
N PHE A 57 -0.30 4.02 -6.80
CA PHE A 57 -1.66 3.67 -7.22
C PHE A 57 -2.33 4.72 -8.10
N LYS A 58 -1.67 5.86 -8.39
CA LYS A 58 -2.24 6.98 -9.17
C LYS A 58 -3.54 7.52 -8.56
N LEU A 59 -3.52 7.68 -7.24
CA LEU A 59 -4.64 8.24 -6.49
C LEU A 59 -4.76 9.75 -6.74
N PRO A 60 -5.97 10.29 -6.93
CA PRO A 60 -6.19 11.72 -7.07
C PRO A 60 -5.85 12.48 -5.76
N VAL A 61 -5.60 13.77 -5.90
CA VAL A 61 -5.42 14.72 -4.79
C VAL A 61 -6.33 15.92 -5.09
N PRO A 62 -7.33 16.24 -4.24
CA PRO A 62 -7.66 15.60 -2.97
C PRO A 62 -8.30 14.20 -3.11
N LEU A 63 -8.21 13.39 -2.05
CA LEU A 63 -8.94 12.13 -1.92
C LEU A 63 -10.34 12.39 -1.37
N LEU A 64 -11.35 12.02 -2.15
CA LEU A 64 -12.77 12.13 -1.82
C LEU A 64 -13.43 10.73 -1.83
N ASP A 65 -14.62 10.62 -1.26
CA ASP A 65 -15.44 9.41 -1.25
C ASP A 65 -15.82 8.88 -2.64
N THR A 66 -15.81 9.74 -3.66
CA THR A 66 -16.06 9.43 -5.08
C THR A 66 -14.77 9.27 -5.89
N SER A 67 -13.60 9.40 -5.24
CA SER A 67 -12.32 9.27 -5.92
C SER A 67 -12.12 7.86 -6.49
N VAL A 68 -11.64 7.83 -7.72
CA VAL A 68 -11.22 6.63 -8.44
C VAL A 68 -9.77 6.84 -8.89
N SER A 69 -8.97 5.78 -8.87
CA SER A 69 -7.62 5.84 -9.39
C SER A 69 -7.62 6.14 -10.89
N SER A 70 -6.72 7.01 -11.33
CA SER A 70 -6.50 7.30 -12.75
C SER A 70 -5.62 6.25 -13.46
N ARG A 71 -5.31 5.14 -12.79
CA ARG A 71 -4.46 4.07 -13.31
C ARG A 71 -5.14 3.36 -14.47
N ARG A 72 -4.53 3.44 -15.64
CA ARG A 72 -4.97 2.71 -16.84
C ARG A 72 -4.71 1.20 -16.65
N PRO A 73 -5.71 0.33 -16.84
CA PRO A 73 -5.54 -1.12 -16.71
C PRO A 73 -4.49 -1.71 -17.66
N THR A 74 -4.22 -1.09 -18.81
CA THR A 74 -3.24 -1.56 -19.80
C THR A 74 -1.83 -1.01 -19.59
N SER A 75 -1.58 -0.27 -18.49
CA SER A 75 -0.26 0.30 -18.22
C SER A 75 0.74 -0.75 -17.69
N PRO A 76 2.04 -0.64 -18.00
CA PRO A 76 3.06 -1.54 -17.46
C PRO A 76 3.08 -1.58 -15.93
N GLU A 77 2.75 -0.47 -15.27
CA GLU A 77 2.66 -0.42 -13.82
C GLU A 77 1.40 -1.10 -13.27
N ALA A 78 0.29 -1.15 -14.04
CA ALA A 78 -0.84 -1.99 -13.69
C ALA A 78 -0.46 -3.47 -13.76
N ASP A 79 0.33 -3.87 -14.75
CA ASP A 79 0.84 -5.25 -14.84
C ASP A 79 1.74 -5.62 -13.66
N LYS A 80 2.58 -4.68 -13.19
CA LYS A 80 3.35 -4.88 -11.95
C LYS A 80 2.44 -5.14 -10.74
N LEU A 81 1.32 -4.41 -10.60
CA LEU A 81 0.35 -4.67 -9.54
C LEU A 81 -0.34 -6.04 -9.71
N ARG A 82 -0.64 -6.45 -10.95
CA ARG A 82 -1.20 -7.78 -11.24
C ARG A 82 -0.25 -8.92 -10.95
N GLN A 83 1.04 -8.74 -11.20
CA GLN A 83 2.05 -9.77 -10.97
C GLN A 83 2.57 -9.78 -9.53
N ALA A 84 2.40 -8.68 -8.79
CA ALA A 84 2.84 -8.61 -7.40
C ALA A 84 2.18 -9.69 -6.54
N VAL A 85 3.00 -10.50 -5.87
CA VAL A 85 2.56 -11.52 -4.92
C VAL A 85 2.43 -10.94 -3.51
N LEU A 86 3.15 -9.84 -3.22
CA LEU A 86 3.08 -9.09 -1.97
C LEU A 86 3.04 -7.59 -2.25
N ILE A 87 2.14 -6.90 -1.56
CA ILE A 87 2.11 -5.44 -1.48
C ILE A 87 2.23 -5.04 -0.01
N ILE A 88 3.18 -4.17 0.30
CA ILE A 88 3.33 -3.59 1.64
C ILE A 88 2.90 -2.13 1.59
N ILE A 89 2.08 -1.68 2.55
CA ILE A 89 1.72 -0.27 2.72
C ILE A 89 2.17 0.19 4.11
N TYR A 90 3.21 1.02 4.16
CA TYR A 90 3.78 1.55 5.39
C TYR A 90 3.19 2.93 5.75
N GLU A 91 3.14 3.23 7.04
CA GLU A 91 2.50 4.42 7.63
C GLU A 91 1.02 4.57 7.24
N ILE A 92 0.25 3.48 7.24
CA ILE A 92 -1.17 3.49 6.84
C ILE A 92 -2.02 4.46 7.66
N THR A 93 -1.58 4.79 8.87
CA THR A 93 -2.27 5.69 9.80
C THR A 93 -2.48 7.07 9.18
N MET A 94 -1.64 7.46 8.23
CA MET A 94 -1.76 8.73 7.50
C MET A 94 -2.65 8.64 6.25
N LEU A 95 -3.18 7.45 5.90
CA LEU A 95 -4.10 7.25 4.78
C LEU A 95 -5.54 7.38 5.26
N THR A 96 -6.34 8.18 4.56
CA THR A 96 -7.78 8.28 4.83
C THR A 96 -8.50 6.99 4.43
N LYS A 97 -9.70 6.75 5.00
CA LYS A 97 -10.59 5.65 4.61
C LYS A 97 -10.85 5.66 3.10
N ASP A 98 -11.02 6.85 2.50
CA ASP A 98 -11.26 7.00 1.06
C ASP A 98 -10.06 6.59 0.21
N GLY A 99 -8.84 6.88 0.70
CA GLY A 99 -7.61 6.39 0.09
C GLY A 99 -7.55 4.87 0.08
N LEU A 100 -7.87 4.23 1.20
CA LEU A 100 -7.89 2.76 1.31
C LEU A 100 -8.97 2.14 0.41
N ARG A 101 -10.18 2.70 0.40
CA ARG A 101 -11.29 2.29 -0.48
C ARG A 101 -10.90 2.40 -1.96
N CYS A 102 -10.23 3.48 -2.35
CA CYS A 102 -9.78 3.70 -3.72
C CYS A 102 -8.73 2.67 -4.15
N ILE A 103 -7.79 2.30 -3.25
CA ILE A 103 -6.82 1.23 -3.50
C ILE A 103 -7.51 -0.13 -3.65
N ASP A 104 -8.45 -0.46 -2.75
CA ASP A 104 -9.21 -1.71 -2.80
C ASP A 104 -10.00 -1.83 -4.11
N SER A 105 -10.78 -0.80 -4.46
CA SER A 105 -11.54 -0.75 -5.72
C SER A 105 -10.62 -0.96 -6.93
N LEU A 106 -9.52 -0.22 -7.01
CA LEU A 106 -8.55 -0.35 -8.10
C LEU A 106 -8.01 -1.79 -8.21
N LEU A 107 -7.65 -2.42 -7.09
CA LEU A 107 -7.10 -3.77 -7.13
C LEU A 107 -8.16 -4.81 -7.50
N ARG A 108 -9.41 -4.66 -7.06
CA ARG A 108 -10.52 -5.52 -7.50
C ARG A 108 -10.74 -5.41 -9.01
N ASP A 109 -10.74 -4.18 -9.53
CA ASP A 109 -10.90 -3.91 -10.97
C ASP A 109 -9.74 -4.49 -11.79
N LEU A 110 -8.49 -4.28 -11.34
CA LEU A 110 -7.30 -4.78 -12.04
C LEU A 110 -7.21 -6.30 -12.07
N MET A 111 -7.69 -6.96 -11.01
CA MET A 111 -7.65 -8.41 -10.86
C MET A 111 -8.92 -9.12 -11.34
N ASN A 112 -9.97 -8.36 -11.66
CA ASN A 112 -11.32 -8.88 -11.95
C ASN A 112 -11.79 -9.86 -10.86
N ASN A 113 -11.67 -9.45 -9.59
CA ASN A 113 -11.91 -10.29 -8.42
C ASN A 113 -12.48 -9.46 -7.27
N ASP A 114 -13.67 -9.82 -6.79
CA ASP A 114 -14.40 -9.09 -5.75
C ASP A 114 -13.88 -9.32 -4.32
N LYS A 115 -12.90 -10.20 -4.14
CA LYS A 115 -12.22 -10.37 -2.85
C LYS A 115 -11.53 -9.08 -2.43
N PRO A 116 -11.38 -8.82 -1.12
CA PRO A 116 -10.60 -7.68 -0.63
C PRO A 116 -9.25 -7.57 -1.34
N PHE A 117 -8.93 -6.36 -1.79
CA PHE A 117 -7.75 -5.99 -2.56
C PHE A 117 -7.51 -6.86 -3.81
N GLY A 118 -8.57 -7.32 -4.47
CA GLY A 118 -8.47 -8.21 -5.64
C GLY A 118 -7.86 -9.58 -5.31
N GLY A 119 -7.89 -9.98 -4.04
CA GLY A 119 -7.27 -11.21 -3.54
C GLY A 119 -5.74 -11.15 -3.38
N LYS A 120 -5.15 -9.95 -3.44
CA LYS A 120 -3.71 -9.74 -3.20
C LYS A 120 -3.35 -10.01 -1.74
N VAL A 121 -2.09 -10.35 -1.49
CA VAL A 121 -1.55 -10.38 -0.13
C VAL A 121 -1.09 -8.97 0.20
N ILE A 122 -1.77 -8.34 1.16
CA ILE A 122 -1.45 -7.00 1.63
C ILE A 122 -0.89 -7.07 3.05
N ILE A 123 0.27 -6.46 3.27
CA ILE A 123 0.77 -6.17 4.62
C ILE A 123 0.65 -4.68 4.85
N ILE A 124 -0.12 -4.32 5.86
CA ILE A 124 -0.34 -2.94 6.24
C ILE A 124 0.42 -2.69 7.55
N GLY A 125 1.16 -1.59 7.58
CA GLY A 125 2.00 -1.21 8.69
C GLY A 125 1.81 0.24 9.09
N GLY A 126 1.88 0.53 10.38
CA GLY A 126 1.95 1.89 10.90
C GLY A 126 2.11 1.86 12.40
N ASP A 127 2.42 3.02 12.98
CA ASP A 127 2.35 3.22 14.42
C ASP A 127 1.24 4.25 14.69
N PHE A 128 0.08 3.79 15.17
CA PHE A 128 -1.04 4.67 15.52
C PHE A 128 -0.70 5.67 16.63
N ARG A 129 0.43 5.47 17.32
CA ARG A 129 0.91 6.33 18.40
C ARG A 129 1.84 7.43 17.87
N GLN A 130 2.29 7.37 16.62
CA GLN A 130 3.27 8.31 16.07
C GLN A 130 2.66 9.52 15.36
N THR A 131 1.45 9.46 14.79
CA THR A 131 0.60 10.62 14.38
C THR A 131 -0.69 10.17 13.65
N LEU A 132 -1.77 10.95 13.79
CA LEU A 132 -3.03 10.80 13.04
C LEU A 132 -2.92 11.39 11.63
N PRO A 133 -3.80 11.00 10.67
CA PRO A 133 -3.80 11.62 9.35
C PRO A 133 -4.09 13.13 9.47
N GLY A 134 -3.26 13.95 8.82
CA GLY A 134 -3.44 15.40 8.84
C GLY A 134 -4.75 15.79 8.16
N VAL A 135 -5.74 16.21 8.94
CA VAL A 135 -7.00 16.77 8.44
C VAL A 135 -6.82 18.28 8.33
N PRO A 136 -6.83 18.88 7.11
CA PRO A 136 -6.84 20.33 6.99
C PRO A 136 -8.14 20.86 7.63
N ARG A 137 -8.03 21.74 8.63
CA ARG A 137 -9.14 22.37 9.36
C ARG A 137 -9.88 21.50 10.39
N GLY A 138 -9.17 20.63 11.11
CA GLY A 138 -9.69 20.16 12.40
C GLY A 138 -9.73 21.32 13.39
N THR A 139 -10.92 21.83 13.71
CA THR A 139 -11.15 22.73 14.87
C THR A 139 -10.87 22.02 16.17
#